data_AF-A0A6J8DES1-F1
#
_entry.id   AF-A0A6J8DES1-F1
#
_cell.length_a   1.000
_cell.length_b   1.000
_cell.length_c   1.000
_cell.angle_alpha   90.00
_cell.angle_beta   90.00
_cell.angle_gamma   90.00
#
_symmetry.space_group_name_H-M   'P 1'
#
loop_
_entity.id
_entity.type
_entity.pdbx_description
1 polymer ?
#
loop_
_entity_poly.entity_id
_entity_poly.type
_entity_poly.pdbx_seq_one_letter_code
_entity_poly.pdbx_strand_id
1 'polypeptide(L)'
;MFSYIHIDIDECAKNKDNCDRNNQICVNEPGTFKCKSCPPGKLPVNNKCEVKTCQHIKCGDHQVCKKTAEGPKCKCVKGYYYTGTRCKDIDECAKNKDNCDRKNQICVNELGTFKCKSCPPGKIPVNNKCEDYADVIYDNCSSADSANIEHVQRRVCIISTGAIRVTKHVTLLKEVGHELLKTRRKVHRLTYLYKIKNHPVPDYLRNFHPLFHHNTENNNLRRHANLIPIWSRTVAYYNSFLLATIKDWNSLSAERISATSLASFKRLLKKNLNLCSKKIYSRGHGYEKKIHTRLRLGLSALNDHLYKNNLTLNRFCNFCQAATKCPQVKCHYNEYCYTKTGKCYPCKLICKQYRSKTYLYNSCYSYYCNGHYGG
;
A
#
# COMPACT_ATOMS: atom_id res chain seq x y z
N MET A 1 28.53 -45.05 73.46
CA MET A 1 28.41 -44.42 72.12
C MET A 1 29.76 -44.60 71.44
N PHE A 2 29.96 -45.72 70.74
CA PHE A 2 31.23 -45.98 70.05
C PHE A 2 31.22 -45.26 68.71
N SER A 3 31.88 -44.11 68.64
CA SER A 3 32.14 -43.41 67.39
C SER A 3 33.26 -44.17 66.68
N TYR A 4 32.94 -44.93 65.63
CA TYR A 4 33.96 -45.52 64.77
C TYR A 4 34.67 -44.38 64.04
N ILE A 5 35.97 -44.22 64.30
CA ILE A 5 36.84 -43.36 63.51
C ILE A 5 37.09 -44.11 62.19
N HIS A 6 36.42 -43.69 61.13
CA HIS A 6 36.77 -44.14 59.78
C HIS A 6 38.03 -43.40 59.34
N ILE A 7 39.15 -44.12 59.35
CA ILE A 7 40.40 -43.65 58.76
C ILE A 7 40.33 -43.94 57.27
N ASP A 8 40.55 -42.91 56.47
CA ASP A 8 40.61 -43.01 55.01
C ASP A 8 41.72 -43.98 54.58
N ILE A 9 41.43 -44.79 53.57
CA ILE A 9 42.39 -45.75 53.02
C ILE A 9 43.07 -45.06 51.85
N ASP A 10 44.34 -44.70 51.98
CA ASP A 10 45.07 -44.16 50.83
C ASP A 10 45.28 -45.25 49.76
N GLU A 11 44.41 -45.25 48.73
CA GLU A 11 44.48 -46.23 47.65
C GLU A 11 45.71 -46.04 46.77
N CYS A 12 46.24 -44.81 46.65
CA CYS A 12 47.44 -44.50 45.88
C CYS A 12 48.69 -45.09 46.55
N ALA A 13 48.83 -44.95 47.88
CA ALA A 13 49.95 -45.53 48.62
C ALA A 13 49.87 -47.06 48.72
N LYS A 14 48.65 -47.62 48.72
CA LYS A 14 48.40 -49.07 48.83
C LYS A 14 48.35 -49.78 47.46
N ASN A 15 48.59 -49.08 46.35
CA ASN A 15 48.51 -49.62 44.99
C ASN A 15 47.15 -50.29 44.69
N LYS A 16 46.06 -49.78 45.29
CA LYS A 16 44.69 -50.25 45.06
C LYS A 16 43.92 -49.35 44.08
N ASP A 17 44.57 -48.30 43.59
CA ASP A 17 44.09 -47.46 42.52
C ASP A 17 44.12 -48.17 41.16
N ASN A 18 43.50 -47.55 40.16
CA ASN A 18 43.51 -48.01 38.77
C ASN A 18 44.15 -47.00 37.81
N CYS A 19 45.01 -46.10 38.32
CA CYS A 19 45.67 -45.09 37.51
C CYS A 19 46.80 -45.69 36.67
N ASP A 20 46.92 -45.26 35.42
CA ASP A 20 48.08 -45.54 34.59
C ASP A 20 49.29 -44.72 35.08
N ARG A 21 50.20 -45.36 35.82
CA ARG A 21 51.37 -44.71 36.42
C ARG A 21 52.31 -44.05 35.41
N ASN A 22 52.26 -44.44 34.14
CA ASN A 22 53.11 -43.84 33.12
C ASN A 22 52.57 -42.49 32.62
N ASN A 23 51.25 -42.25 32.76
CA ASN A 23 50.58 -41.13 32.11
C ASN A 23 49.63 -40.34 33.03
N GLN A 24 49.38 -40.84 34.25
CA GLN A 24 48.46 -40.29 35.23
C GLN A 24 49.13 -40.21 36.60
N ILE A 25 48.70 -39.24 37.41
CA ILE A 25 49.13 -38.99 38.78
C ILE A 25 47.95 -39.33 39.69
N CYS A 26 48.12 -40.33 40.56
CA CYS A 26 47.12 -40.69 41.56
C CYS A 26 47.09 -39.64 42.68
N VAL A 27 45.90 -39.17 43.04
CA VAL A 27 45.66 -38.29 44.19
C VAL A 27 44.58 -38.90 45.07
N ASN A 28 44.93 -39.20 46.32
CA ASN A 28 43.99 -39.72 47.31
C ASN A 28 43.03 -38.61 47.78
N GLU A 29 41.75 -38.94 47.95
CA GLU A 29 40.71 -38.07 48.47
C GLU A 29 39.92 -38.82 49.57
N PRO A 30 39.30 -38.15 50.55
CA PRO A 30 38.57 -38.86 51.60
C PRO A 30 37.46 -39.76 51.03
N GLY A 31 37.62 -41.08 51.18
CA GLY A 31 36.70 -42.11 50.71
C GLY A 31 36.85 -42.51 49.22
N THR A 32 37.84 -41.98 48.49
CA THR A 32 38.06 -42.31 47.07
C THR A 32 39.42 -41.84 46.56
N PHE A 33 39.80 -42.17 45.33
CA PHE A 33 40.99 -41.61 44.68
C PHE A 33 40.65 -41.02 43.31
N LYS A 34 41.46 -40.07 42.85
CA LYS A 34 41.37 -39.48 41.50
C LYS A 34 42.68 -39.60 40.74
N CYS A 35 42.60 -40.13 39.52
CA CYS A 35 43.71 -40.11 38.57
C CYS A 35 43.72 -38.78 37.80
N LYS A 36 44.69 -37.92 38.10
CA LYS A 36 44.88 -36.62 37.44
C LYS A 36 45.92 -36.72 36.34
N SER A 37 45.89 -35.77 35.40
CA SER A 37 46.78 -35.71 34.22
C SER A 37 46.52 -36.82 33.19
N CYS A 38 46.55 -36.45 31.91
CA CYS A 38 46.45 -37.38 30.80
C CYS A 38 47.37 -36.90 29.67
N PRO A 39 47.77 -37.80 28.75
CA PRO A 39 48.54 -37.43 27.57
C PRO A 39 47.81 -36.36 26.72
N PRO A 40 48.54 -35.55 25.93
CA PRO A 40 47.93 -34.57 25.04
C PRO A 40 46.81 -35.16 24.18
N GLY A 41 45.63 -34.53 24.19
CA GLY A 41 44.46 -35.01 23.44
C GLY A 41 43.53 -35.97 24.19
N LYS A 42 43.85 -36.36 25.43
CA LYS A 42 42.97 -37.11 26.33
C LYS A 42 42.58 -36.30 27.57
N LEU A 43 41.44 -36.63 28.17
CA LEU A 43 40.95 -36.05 29.43
C LEU A 43 40.69 -37.16 30.46
N PRO A 44 40.96 -36.92 31.75
CA PRO A 44 40.64 -37.86 32.80
C PRO A 44 39.12 -37.87 33.02
N VAL A 45 38.46 -38.95 32.62
CA VAL A 45 37.03 -39.21 32.82
C VAL A 45 36.91 -40.52 33.61
N ASN A 46 36.29 -40.49 34.79
CA ASN A 46 36.13 -41.65 35.68
C ASN A 46 37.44 -42.44 35.91
N ASN A 47 38.51 -41.73 36.27
CA ASN A 47 39.85 -42.28 36.51
C ASN A 47 40.52 -42.97 35.30
N LYS A 48 39.96 -42.82 34.09
CA LYS A 48 40.56 -43.28 32.83
C LYS A 48 40.83 -42.12 31.88
N CYS A 49 41.90 -42.22 31.10
CA CYS A 49 42.17 -41.22 30.05
C CYS A 49 41.35 -41.53 28.79
N GLU A 50 40.29 -40.77 28.58
CA GLU A 50 39.45 -40.85 27.39
C GLU A 50 39.86 -39.81 26.34
N VAL A 51 39.68 -40.13 25.07
CA VAL A 51 39.94 -39.19 23.97
C VAL A 51 39.04 -37.98 24.12
N LYS A 52 39.61 -36.77 24.00
CA LYS A 52 38.83 -35.54 24.01
C LYS A 52 37.88 -35.55 22.81
N THR A 53 36.58 -35.66 23.07
CA THR A 53 35.50 -35.61 22.06
C THR A 53 34.67 -34.33 22.24
N CYS A 54 33.77 -34.06 21.29
CA CYS A 54 32.86 -32.92 21.37
C CYS A 54 31.81 -33.01 22.50
N GLN A 55 31.64 -34.17 23.13
CA GLN A 55 30.79 -34.30 24.31
C GLN A 55 31.40 -33.60 25.54
N HIS A 56 32.73 -33.46 25.56
CA HIS A 56 33.49 -32.88 26.66
C HIS A 56 33.79 -31.38 26.47
N ILE A 57 33.33 -30.76 25.39
CA ILE A 57 33.65 -29.37 25.04
C ILE A 57 32.38 -28.54 24.96
N LYS A 58 32.26 -27.55 25.86
CA LYS A 58 31.25 -26.49 25.74
C LYS A 58 31.85 -25.34 24.93
N CYS A 59 31.26 -25.07 23.76
CA CYS A 59 31.63 -23.93 22.92
C CYS A 59 30.84 -22.67 23.32
N GLY A 60 31.33 -21.49 22.92
CA GLY A 60 30.66 -20.22 23.17
C GLY A 60 29.45 -19.97 22.26
N ASP A 61 28.85 -18.78 22.38
CA ASP A 61 27.66 -18.41 21.60
C ASP A 61 27.85 -18.55 20.09
N HIS A 62 26.86 -19.15 19.43
CA HIS A 62 26.85 -19.43 17.99
C HIS A 62 28.06 -20.25 17.51
N GLN A 63 28.61 -21.13 18.37
CA GLN A 63 29.65 -22.09 18.03
C GLN A 63 29.18 -23.52 18.22
N VAL A 64 29.70 -24.41 17.38
CA VAL A 64 29.52 -25.86 17.49
C VAL A 64 30.87 -26.56 17.46
N CYS A 65 31.02 -27.57 18.30
CA CYS A 65 32.20 -28.40 18.28
C CYS A 65 32.19 -29.29 17.04
N LYS A 66 33.27 -29.27 16.26
CA LYS A 66 33.48 -30.16 15.12
C LYS A 66 34.76 -30.96 15.31
N LYS A 67 34.71 -32.26 14.98
CA LYS A 67 35.90 -33.12 14.91
C LYS A 67 36.77 -32.66 13.75
N THR A 68 38.04 -32.34 14.01
CA THR A 68 39.05 -32.02 12.99
C THR A 68 40.24 -32.97 13.11
N ALA A 69 41.12 -33.01 12.10
CA ALA A 69 42.32 -33.85 12.12
C ALA A 69 43.24 -33.53 13.32
N GLU A 70 43.22 -32.28 13.79
CA GLU A 70 43.97 -31.78 14.95
C GLU A 70 43.19 -31.91 16.28
N GLY A 71 42.09 -32.69 16.30
CA GLY A 71 41.21 -32.86 17.45
C GLY A 71 39.91 -32.07 17.37
N PRO A 72 39.03 -32.16 18.37
CA PRO A 72 37.77 -31.40 18.39
C PRO A 72 38.02 -29.90 18.59
N LYS A 73 37.45 -29.07 17.71
CA LYS A 73 37.56 -27.60 17.77
C LYS A 73 36.18 -26.94 17.67
N CYS A 74 35.98 -25.85 18.40
CA CYS A 74 34.80 -25.01 18.27
C CYS A 74 34.88 -24.19 16.98
N LYS A 75 33.85 -24.26 16.14
CA LYS A 75 33.72 -23.45 14.92
C LYS A 75 32.40 -22.70 14.97
N CYS A 76 32.36 -21.50 14.38
CA CYS A 76 31.10 -20.78 14.23
C CYS A 76 30.09 -21.62 13.44
N VAL A 77 28.82 -21.51 13.83
CA VAL A 77 27.71 -22.08 13.05
C VAL A 77 27.64 -21.43 11.66
N LYS A 78 26.98 -22.12 10.71
CA LYS A 78 26.78 -21.58 9.36
C LYS A 78 26.05 -20.22 9.46
N GLY A 79 26.46 -19.26 8.62
CA GLY A 79 25.95 -17.87 8.68
C GLY A 79 26.74 -16.95 9.61
N TYR A 80 27.75 -17.46 10.33
CA TYR A 80 28.57 -16.66 11.25
C TYR A 80 30.06 -16.76 10.90
N TYR A 81 30.82 -15.70 11.18
CA TYR A 81 32.28 -15.66 11.04
C TYR A 81 32.98 -15.35 12.37
N TYR A 82 34.17 -15.90 12.53
CA TYR A 82 34.95 -15.73 13.76
C TYR A 82 35.73 -14.40 13.72
N THR A 83 35.64 -13.63 14.80
CA THR A 83 36.31 -12.30 14.92
C THR A 83 37.54 -12.32 15.83
N GLY A 84 38.01 -13.50 16.24
CA GLY A 84 39.11 -13.65 17.21
C GLY A 84 38.63 -13.86 18.65
N THR A 85 37.44 -13.32 18.99
CA THR A 85 36.85 -13.42 20.34
C THR A 85 35.48 -14.09 20.35
N ARG A 86 34.63 -13.80 19.36
CA ARG A 86 33.28 -14.34 19.23
C ARG A 86 32.86 -14.56 17.78
N CYS A 87 31.79 -15.32 17.59
CA CYS A 87 31.13 -15.43 16.29
C CYS A 87 30.21 -14.23 16.07
N LYS A 88 30.37 -13.56 14.93
CA LYS A 88 29.47 -12.50 14.47
C LYS A 88 28.73 -12.96 13.23
N ASP A 89 27.50 -12.49 13.12
CA ASP A 89 26.62 -12.71 11.98
C ASP A 89 27.26 -12.22 10.68
N ILE A 90 27.14 -13.00 9.60
CA ILE A 90 27.56 -12.59 8.26
C ILE A 90 26.38 -11.84 7.63
N ASP A 91 26.52 -10.53 7.43
CA ASP A 91 25.52 -9.79 6.66
C ASP A 91 25.61 -10.18 5.18
N GLU A 92 24.80 -11.16 4.76
CA GLU A 92 24.80 -11.65 3.39
C GLU A 92 24.28 -10.60 2.41
N CYS A 93 23.36 -9.73 2.85
CA CYS A 93 22.83 -8.63 2.04
C CYS A 93 23.91 -7.57 1.75
N ALA A 94 24.70 -7.18 2.75
CA ALA A 94 25.78 -6.20 2.58
C ALA A 94 26.96 -6.76 1.77
N LYS A 95 27.22 -8.07 1.88
CA LYS A 95 28.31 -8.75 1.16
C LYS A 95 27.93 -9.24 -0.23
N ASN A 96 26.71 -8.98 -0.70
CA ASN A 96 26.17 -9.48 -1.97
C ASN A 96 26.31 -11.02 -2.10
N LYS A 97 26.11 -11.74 -0.99
CA LYS A 97 26.14 -13.22 -0.93
C LYS A 97 24.72 -13.82 -0.87
N ASP A 98 23.71 -12.97 -0.92
CA ASP A 98 22.31 -13.36 -1.05
C ASP A 98 21.99 -13.93 -2.44
N ASN A 99 20.87 -14.64 -2.56
CA ASN A 99 20.34 -15.14 -3.82
C ASN A 99 19.01 -14.46 -4.21
N CYS A 100 18.76 -13.25 -3.73
CA CYS A 100 17.50 -12.55 -3.99
C CYS A 100 17.44 -12.01 -5.42
N ASP A 101 16.27 -12.10 -6.06
CA ASP A 101 16.03 -11.47 -7.35
C ASP A 101 15.97 -9.95 -7.18
N ARG A 102 17.06 -9.26 -7.50
CA ARG A 102 17.16 -7.79 -7.40
C ARG A 102 16.18 -7.04 -8.29
N LYS A 103 15.47 -7.69 -9.21
CA LYS A 103 14.41 -7.04 -10.00
C LYS A 103 13.11 -6.88 -9.21
N ASN A 104 12.82 -7.76 -8.25
CA ASN A 104 11.50 -7.84 -7.60
C ASN A 104 11.55 -8.01 -6.07
N GLN A 105 12.73 -8.24 -5.49
CA GLN A 105 12.89 -8.58 -4.08
C GLN A 105 13.90 -7.66 -3.38
N ILE A 106 13.65 -7.38 -2.11
CA ILE A 106 14.60 -6.76 -1.18
C ILE A 106 15.24 -7.83 -0.31
N CYS A 107 16.54 -7.72 -0.06
CA CYS A 107 17.26 -8.57 0.87
C CYS A 107 17.11 -8.03 2.30
N VAL A 108 16.75 -8.90 3.24
CA VAL A 108 16.67 -8.59 4.67
C VAL A 108 17.61 -9.54 5.40
N ASN A 109 18.61 -8.97 6.07
CA ASN A 109 19.55 -9.74 6.89
C ASN A 109 18.86 -10.18 8.19
N GLU A 110 18.97 -11.45 8.53
CA GLU A 110 18.51 -12.04 9.79
C GLU A 110 19.71 -12.71 10.49
N LEU A 111 19.59 -13.03 11.77
CA LEU A 111 20.71 -13.67 12.47
C LEU A 111 20.94 -15.09 11.93
N GLY A 112 22.10 -15.31 11.32
CA GLY A 112 22.55 -16.57 10.74
C GLY A 112 22.01 -16.89 9.35
N THR A 113 21.23 -15.99 8.75
CA THR A 113 20.59 -16.19 7.44
C THR A 113 20.10 -14.87 6.85
N PHE A 114 19.67 -14.88 5.59
CA PHE A 114 18.92 -13.78 4.99
C PHE A 114 17.53 -14.24 4.52
N LYS A 115 16.63 -13.27 4.30
CA LYS A 115 15.34 -13.48 3.63
C LYS A 115 15.17 -12.54 2.46
N CYS A 116 14.65 -13.08 1.36
CA CYS A 116 14.23 -12.30 0.21
C CYS A 116 12.75 -11.96 0.33
N LYS A 117 12.43 -10.68 0.46
CA LYS A 117 11.06 -10.20 0.56
C LYS A 117 10.64 -9.58 -0.77
N SER A 118 9.60 -10.13 -1.39
CA SER A 118 9.03 -9.56 -2.60
C SER A 118 8.42 -8.18 -2.35
N CYS A 119 8.63 -7.25 -3.27
CA CYS A 119 7.94 -5.98 -3.24
C CYS A 119 6.44 -6.17 -3.60
N PRO A 120 5.53 -5.39 -2.97
CA PRO A 120 4.12 -5.39 -3.36
C PRO A 120 3.94 -5.04 -4.85
N PRO A 121 2.84 -5.48 -5.48
CA PRO A 121 2.53 -5.10 -6.87
C PRO A 121 2.61 -3.57 -7.08
N GLY A 122 3.31 -3.16 -8.13
CA GLY A 122 3.54 -1.74 -8.45
C GLY A 122 4.79 -1.10 -7.83
N LYS A 123 5.58 -1.87 -7.06
CA LYS A 123 6.84 -1.41 -6.47
C LYS A 123 8.02 -2.23 -6.94
N ILE A 124 9.18 -1.58 -7.09
CA ILE A 124 10.47 -2.23 -7.34
C ILE A 124 11.42 -2.00 -6.15
N PRO A 125 12.38 -2.90 -5.93
CA PRO A 125 13.44 -2.68 -4.95
C PRO A 125 14.43 -1.58 -5.42
N VAL A 126 14.59 -0.53 -4.61
CA VAL A 126 15.61 0.52 -4.74
C VAL A 126 16.26 0.70 -3.37
N ASN A 127 17.59 0.59 -3.27
CA ASN A 127 18.34 0.76 -2.01
C ASN A 127 17.76 -0.03 -0.80
N ASN A 128 17.44 -1.32 -0.99
CA ASN A 128 16.77 -2.17 0.02
C ASN A 128 15.39 -1.68 0.51
N LYS A 129 14.72 -0.82 -0.24
CA LYS A 129 13.34 -0.37 0.01
C LYS A 129 12.48 -0.60 -1.23
N CYS A 130 11.18 -0.85 -1.03
CA CYS A 130 10.24 -0.95 -2.14
C CYS A 130 9.74 0.46 -2.51
N GLU A 131 10.17 0.95 -3.66
CA GLU A 131 9.74 2.23 -4.24
C GLU A 131 8.75 2.00 -5.38
N ASP A 132 7.83 2.94 -5.58
CA ASP A 132 6.82 2.85 -6.64
C ASP A 132 7.50 3.01 -8.01
N TYR A 133 7.45 1.99 -8.88
CA TYR A 133 8.13 2.05 -10.20
C TYR A 133 7.33 2.82 -11.27
N ALA A 134 6.02 2.83 -11.14
CA ALA A 134 5.11 3.66 -11.91
C ALA A 134 3.78 3.55 -11.19
N ASP A 135 3.10 4.68 -11.03
CA ASP A 135 1.83 4.81 -10.33
C ASP A 135 0.80 3.79 -10.85
N VAL A 136 -0.25 3.56 -10.06
CA VAL A 136 -1.33 2.57 -10.25
C VAL A 136 -2.11 2.77 -11.57
N ILE A 137 -1.73 3.76 -12.36
CA ILE A 137 -2.34 4.15 -13.62
C ILE A 137 -1.34 3.86 -14.75
N TYR A 138 -1.38 2.62 -15.25
CA TYR A 138 -0.63 2.13 -16.40
C TYR A 138 -0.82 3.06 -17.62
N ASP A 139 0.22 3.80 -18.01
CA ASP A 139 0.09 4.83 -19.05
C ASP A 139 0.27 4.31 -20.47
N ASN A 140 1.00 3.21 -20.69
CA ASN A 140 1.04 2.52 -21.98
C ASN A 140 -0.18 1.59 -22.20
N CYS A 141 -1.26 1.83 -21.46
CA CYS A 141 -2.50 1.09 -21.53
C CYS A 141 -3.16 1.24 -22.90
N SER A 142 -3.34 0.09 -23.58
CA SER A 142 -4.01 -0.02 -24.86
C SER A 142 -5.47 0.44 -24.77
N SER A 143 -6.09 0.76 -25.91
CA SER A 143 -7.51 1.10 -25.95
C SER A 143 -8.40 -0.02 -25.40
N ALA A 144 -8.01 -1.28 -25.62
CA ALA A 144 -8.73 -2.45 -25.12
C ALA A 144 -8.63 -2.56 -23.59
N ASP A 145 -7.42 -2.43 -23.04
CA ASP A 145 -7.21 -2.46 -21.59
C ASP A 145 -7.92 -1.30 -20.89
N SER A 146 -7.88 -0.11 -21.50
CA SER A 146 -8.57 1.06 -20.97
C SER A 146 -10.08 0.84 -20.93
N ALA A 147 -10.65 0.19 -21.94
CA ALA A 147 -12.07 -0.15 -21.97
C ALA A 147 -12.42 -1.21 -20.90
N ASN A 148 -11.57 -2.21 -20.71
CA ASN A 148 -11.74 -3.25 -19.69
C ASN A 148 -11.73 -2.66 -18.27
N ILE A 149 -10.78 -1.76 -17.98
CA ILE A 149 -10.69 -1.09 -16.68
C ILE A 149 -11.93 -0.22 -16.42
N GLU A 150 -12.37 0.56 -17.42
CA GLU A 150 -13.58 1.37 -17.30
C GLU A 150 -14.84 0.52 -17.12
N HIS A 151 -14.91 -0.64 -17.77
CA HIS A 151 -16.01 -1.59 -17.58
C HIS A 151 -16.06 -2.13 -16.14
N VAL A 152 -14.92 -2.53 -15.57
CA VAL A 152 -14.82 -2.97 -14.17
C VAL A 152 -15.22 -1.83 -13.22
N GLN A 153 -14.68 -0.63 -13.41
CA GLN A 153 -15.01 0.54 -12.58
C GLN A 153 -16.49 0.88 -12.64
N ARG A 154 -17.10 0.79 -13.83
CA ARG A 154 -18.54 0.96 -14.01
C ARG A 154 -19.34 -0.07 -13.22
N ARG A 155 -18.96 -1.36 -13.28
CA ARG A 155 -19.65 -2.42 -12.52
C ARG A 155 -19.54 -2.18 -11.02
N VAL A 156 -18.37 -1.81 -10.53
CA VAL A 156 -18.15 -1.46 -9.12
C VAL A 156 -19.03 -0.29 -8.70
N CYS A 157 -19.09 0.79 -9.49
CA CYS A 157 -19.95 1.95 -9.20
C CYS A 157 -21.43 1.56 -9.14
N ILE A 158 -21.90 0.70 -10.03
CA ILE A 158 -23.29 0.22 -10.02
C ILE A 158 -23.58 -0.56 -8.74
N ILE A 159 -22.69 -1.48 -8.35
CA ILE A 159 -22.86 -2.30 -7.15
C ILE A 159 -22.83 -1.44 -5.89
N SER A 160 -21.86 -0.52 -5.77
CA SER A 160 -21.67 0.31 -4.60
C SER A 160 -22.81 1.33 -4.41
N THR A 161 -23.33 1.89 -5.50
CA THR A 161 -24.40 2.89 -5.44
C THR A 161 -25.80 2.27 -5.47
N GLY A 162 -25.96 1.07 -6.04
CA GLY A 162 -27.28 0.48 -6.30
C GLY A 162 -28.00 1.07 -7.52
N ALA A 163 -27.26 1.73 -8.42
CA ALA A 163 -27.78 2.32 -9.64
C ALA A 163 -28.33 1.26 -10.62
N ILE A 164 -29.11 1.71 -11.61
CA ILE A 164 -29.63 0.82 -12.66
C ILE A 164 -28.53 0.52 -13.67
N ARG A 165 -28.50 -0.70 -14.21
CA ARG A 165 -27.49 -1.14 -15.20
C ARG A 165 -27.38 -0.26 -16.44
N VAL A 166 -28.43 0.47 -16.82
CA VAL A 166 -28.44 1.38 -17.99
C VAL A 166 -27.89 2.78 -17.69
N THR A 167 -27.54 3.08 -16.43
CA THR A 167 -27.04 4.40 -16.05
C THR A 167 -25.78 4.75 -16.86
N LYS A 168 -25.74 5.95 -17.44
CA LYS A 168 -24.58 6.46 -18.16
C LYS A 168 -23.35 6.48 -17.24
N HIS A 169 -22.22 6.02 -17.76
CA HIS A 169 -20.98 5.88 -16.98
C HIS A 169 -20.50 7.22 -16.39
N VAL A 170 -20.55 8.30 -17.17
CA VAL A 170 -20.18 9.65 -16.71
C VAL A 170 -21.05 10.12 -15.54
N THR A 171 -22.36 9.79 -15.56
CA THR A 171 -23.27 10.15 -14.46
C THR A 171 -22.96 9.35 -13.20
N LEU A 172 -22.64 8.06 -13.33
CA LEU A 172 -22.20 7.22 -12.20
C LEU A 172 -20.92 7.76 -11.56
N LEU A 173 -19.91 8.09 -12.37
CA LEU A 173 -18.65 8.65 -11.88
C LEU A 173 -18.87 9.98 -11.15
N LYS A 174 -19.72 10.86 -11.68
CA LYS A 174 -20.12 12.10 -10.98
C LYS A 174 -20.81 11.84 -9.65
N GLU A 175 -21.63 10.79 -9.56
CA GLU A 175 -22.33 10.41 -8.33
C GLU A 175 -21.35 9.94 -7.24
N VAL A 176 -20.33 9.16 -7.61
CA VAL A 176 -19.29 8.69 -6.67
C VAL A 176 -18.16 9.70 -6.45
N GLY A 177 -18.16 10.83 -7.16
CA GLY A 177 -17.11 11.84 -7.08
C GLY A 177 -15.79 11.42 -7.72
N HIS A 178 -15.83 10.55 -8.72
CA HIS A 178 -14.65 10.10 -9.48
C HIS A 178 -14.61 10.68 -10.89
N GLU A 179 -13.41 10.72 -11.46
CA GLU A 179 -13.15 11.13 -12.84
C GLU A 179 -13.04 9.94 -13.79
N LEU A 180 -13.21 10.21 -15.08
CA LEU A 180 -12.89 9.26 -16.16
C LEU A 180 -11.43 8.80 -16.04
N LEU A 181 -11.17 7.54 -16.38
CA LEU A 181 -9.82 6.96 -16.37
C LEU A 181 -8.87 7.78 -17.23
N LYS A 182 -9.33 8.27 -18.39
CA LYS A 182 -8.56 9.13 -19.29
C LYS A 182 -8.03 10.38 -18.57
N THR A 183 -8.86 11.03 -17.76
CA THR A 183 -8.48 12.24 -17.02
C THR A 183 -7.50 11.92 -15.90
N ARG A 184 -7.76 10.84 -15.15
CA ARG A 184 -6.85 10.37 -14.09
C ARG A 184 -5.46 9.99 -14.64
N ARG A 185 -5.41 9.31 -15.80
CA ARG A 185 -4.17 9.04 -16.56
C ARG A 185 -3.42 10.31 -16.91
N LYS A 186 -4.13 11.30 -17.49
CA LYS A 186 -3.52 12.59 -17.82
C LYS A 186 -2.95 13.31 -16.59
N VAL A 187 -3.71 13.38 -15.48
CA VAL A 187 -3.25 14.00 -14.24
C VAL A 187 -2.04 13.26 -13.66
N HIS A 188 -2.05 11.93 -13.72
CA HIS A 188 -0.93 11.11 -13.30
C HIS A 188 0.34 11.44 -14.08
N ARG A 189 0.31 11.34 -15.41
CA ARG A 189 1.43 11.67 -16.30
C ARG A 189 2.04 13.04 -16.01
N LEU A 190 1.19 14.06 -15.93
CA LEU A 190 1.61 15.43 -15.65
C LEU A 190 2.26 15.56 -14.26
N THR A 191 1.70 14.88 -13.26
CA THR A 191 2.27 14.84 -11.92
C THR A 191 3.64 14.17 -11.92
N TYR A 192 3.81 13.10 -12.69
CA TYR A 192 5.07 12.40 -12.82
C TYR A 192 6.13 13.26 -13.53
N LEU A 193 5.77 13.94 -14.62
CA LEU A 193 6.69 14.87 -15.30
C LEU A 193 7.08 16.05 -14.39
N TYR A 194 6.15 16.56 -13.58
CA TYR A 194 6.48 17.56 -12.56
C TYR A 194 7.53 17.05 -11.56
N LYS A 195 7.42 15.77 -11.14
CA LYS A 195 8.46 15.15 -10.31
C LYS A 195 9.79 15.13 -11.07
N ILE A 196 9.86 14.55 -12.27
CA ILE A 196 11.11 14.49 -13.05
C ILE A 196 11.80 15.86 -13.14
N LYS A 197 11.04 16.92 -13.46
CA LYS A 197 11.55 18.29 -13.59
C LYS A 197 12.14 18.85 -12.29
N ASN A 198 11.53 18.57 -11.14
CA ASN A 198 11.92 19.16 -9.84
C ASN A 198 12.81 18.24 -9.00
N HIS A 199 13.30 17.14 -9.59
CA HIS A 199 14.29 16.22 -8.99
C HIS A 199 13.94 15.45 -7.69
N PRO A 200 12.69 15.09 -7.34
CA PRO A 200 12.41 14.09 -6.30
C PRO A 200 12.32 12.66 -6.90
N VAL A 201 13.05 12.38 -7.98
CA VAL A 201 13.08 11.06 -8.66
C VAL A 201 14.51 10.53 -8.72
N PRO A 202 14.72 9.20 -8.71
CA PRO A 202 16.03 8.58 -8.87
C PRO A 202 16.81 9.05 -10.12
N ASP A 203 18.15 9.06 -10.02
CA ASP A 203 19.04 9.63 -11.06
C ASP A 203 18.87 8.99 -12.44
N TYR A 204 18.57 7.70 -12.51
CA TYR A 204 18.35 7.03 -13.79
C TYR A 204 17.14 7.61 -14.56
N LEU A 205 16.11 8.10 -13.87
CA LEU A 205 14.96 8.78 -14.50
C LEU A 205 15.27 10.24 -14.82
N ARG A 206 16.16 10.87 -14.06
CA ARG A 206 16.64 12.22 -14.31
C ARG A 206 17.46 12.28 -15.61
N ASN A 207 18.30 11.27 -15.84
CA ASN A 207 19.22 11.19 -16.97
C ASN A 207 18.55 10.88 -18.33
N PHE A 208 17.26 10.50 -18.33
CA PHE A 208 16.48 10.37 -19.57
C PHE A 208 16.09 11.72 -20.20
N HIS A 209 16.20 12.82 -19.46
CA HIS A 209 15.92 14.13 -19.99
C HIS A 209 17.19 14.72 -20.63
N PRO A 210 17.16 15.14 -21.91
CA PRO A 210 18.28 15.90 -22.47
C PRO A 210 18.51 17.14 -21.59
N LEU A 211 19.77 17.45 -21.28
CA LEU A 211 20.13 18.64 -20.50
C LEU A 211 19.37 19.84 -21.05
N PHE A 212 18.54 20.49 -20.23
CA PHE A 212 17.91 21.75 -20.61
C PHE A 212 19.04 22.72 -20.94
N HIS A 213 19.21 23.05 -22.22
CA HIS A 213 20.09 24.14 -22.63
C HIS A 213 19.54 25.40 -21.97
N HIS A 214 20.18 25.83 -20.88
CA HIS A 214 19.75 27.03 -20.17
C HIS A 214 20.09 28.31 -20.92
N ASN A 215 20.86 28.26 -22.03
CA ASN A 215 21.35 29.44 -22.74
C ASN A 215 21.42 29.21 -24.26
N THR A 216 20.32 29.42 -24.97
CA THR A 216 20.21 29.86 -26.39
C THR A 216 18.69 29.96 -26.65
N GLU A 217 18.01 31.08 -26.84
CA GLU A 217 18.35 32.42 -27.30
C GLU A 217 17.31 33.41 -26.74
N ASN A 218 17.67 34.70 -26.74
CA ASN A 218 16.84 35.86 -26.38
C ASN A 218 15.68 36.15 -27.37
N ASN A 219 15.19 35.16 -28.11
CA ASN A 219 14.11 35.36 -29.06
C ASN A 219 12.77 34.95 -28.47
N ASN A 220 11.78 35.84 -28.56
CA ASN A 220 10.44 35.75 -27.99
C ASN A 220 9.65 34.49 -28.42
N LEU A 221 9.98 33.32 -27.85
CA LEU A 221 9.19 32.09 -27.95
C LEU A 221 8.05 32.05 -26.90
N ARG A 222 7.61 33.21 -26.40
CA ARG A 222 6.54 33.35 -25.39
C ARG A 222 5.13 33.20 -25.98
N ARG A 223 4.98 32.92 -27.28
CA ARG A 223 3.68 32.58 -27.89
C ARG A 223 3.59 31.07 -28.09
N HIS A 224 2.48 30.49 -27.60
CA HIS A 224 2.11 29.07 -27.77
C HIS A 224 2.18 28.59 -29.24
N ALA A 225 2.08 29.53 -30.19
CA ALA A 225 2.16 29.30 -31.62
C ALA A 225 3.56 28.93 -32.14
N ASN A 226 4.63 29.15 -31.37
CA ASN A 226 6.02 28.88 -31.80
C ASN A 226 6.57 27.54 -31.29
N LEU A 227 5.73 26.71 -30.67
CA LEU A 227 6.15 25.37 -30.24
C LEU A 227 6.21 24.44 -31.46
N ILE A 228 7.41 23.93 -31.76
CA ILE A 228 7.59 22.93 -32.81
C ILE A 228 6.84 21.65 -32.39
N PRO A 229 5.87 21.16 -33.19
CA PRO A 229 5.18 19.92 -32.88
C PRO A 229 6.17 18.76 -32.94
N ILE A 230 6.16 17.89 -31.93
CA ILE A 230 7.00 16.70 -31.92
C ILE A 230 6.51 15.77 -33.02
N TRP A 231 7.34 15.57 -34.05
CA TRP A 231 7.04 14.65 -35.13
C TRP A 231 7.21 13.20 -34.68
N SER A 232 6.30 12.33 -35.12
CA SER A 232 6.32 10.90 -34.81
C SER A 232 5.85 10.08 -35.99
N ARG A 233 6.57 9.00 -36.32
CA ARG A 233 6.20 8.08 -37.41
C ARG A 233 4.95 7.25 -37.12
N THR A 234 4.66 6.95 -35.86
CA THR A 234 3.54 6.07 -35.47
C THR A 234 2.64 6.73 -34.42
N VAL A 235 1.33 6.46 -34.52
CA VAL A 235 0.34 6.91 -33.54
C VAL A 235 0.62 6.32 -32.16
N ALA A 236 1.16 5.11 -32.09
CA ALA A 236 1.54 4.46 -30.83
C ALA A 236 2.68 5.24 -30.13
N TYR A 237 3.72 5.63 -30.87
CA TYR A 237 4.81 6.43 -30.31
C TYR A 237 4.36 7.85 -29.96
N TYR A 238 3.51 8.46 -30.80
CA TYR A 238 2.90 9.76 -30.50
C TYR A 238 2.13 9.77 -29.18
N ASN A 239 1.41 8.68 -28.90
CA ASN A 239 0.61 8.51 -27.69
C ASN A 239 1.39 7.86 -26.53
N SER A 240 2.70 7.61 -26.72
CA SER A 240 3.56 7.10 -25.66
C SER A 240 3.66 8.08 -24.50
N PHE A 241 4.08 7.57 -23.34
CA PHE A 241 4.16 8.36 -22.12
C PHE A 241 4.86 9.71 -22.33
N LEU A 242 6.09 9.75 -22.84
CA LEU A 242 6.88 10.98 -22.93
C LEU A 242 6.23 12.00 -23.86
N LEU A 243 5.94 11.64 -25.11
CA LEU A 243 5.41 12.58 -26.12
C LEU A 243 4.03 13.11 -25.72
N ALA A 244 3.12 12.21 -25.30
CA ALA A 244 1.79 12.61 -24.86
C ALA A 244 1.85 13.52 -23.62
N THR A 245 2.77 13.24 -22.69
CA THR A 245 2.92 14.06 -21.48
C THR A 245 3.52 15.41 -21.78
N ILE A 246 4.54 15.50 -22.65
CA ILE A 246 5.12 16.79 -23.05
C ILE A 246 4.08 17.65 -23.77
N LYS A 247 3.27 17.06 -24.66
CA LYS A 247 2.16 17.75 -25.30
C LYS A 247 1.14 18.28 -24.29
N ASP A 248 0.70 17.41 -23.37
CA ASP A 248 -0.24 17.79 -22.31
C ASP A 248 0.37 18.87 -21.39
N TRP A 249 1.68 18.79 -21.11
CA TRP A 249 2.42 19.74 -20.28
C TRP A 249 2.53 21.11 -20.92
N ASN A 250 2.89 21.15 -22.20
CA ASN A 250 3.00 22.39 -22.96
C ASN A 250 1.65 23.11 -23.07
N SER A 251 0.54 22.37 -23.04
CA SER A 251 -0.82 22.93 -23.00
C SER A 251 -1.25 23.52 -21.64
N LEU A 252 -0.42 23.39 -20.59
CA LEU A 252 -0.72 23.94 -19.27
C LEU A 252 -0.52 25.47 -19.23
N SER A 253 -1.30 26.14 -18.37
CA SER A 253 -1.10 27.57 -18.10
C SER A 253 0.21 27.82 -17.34
N ALA A 254 0.78 29.01 -17.50
CA ALA A 254 2.01 29.43 -16.84
C ALA A 254 1.97 29.24 -15.32
N GLU A 255 0.83 29.55 -14.68
CA GLU A 255 0.59 29.35 -13.24
C GLU A 255 0.79 27.88 -12.78
N ARG A 256 0.43 26.91 -13.62
CA ARG A 256 0.58 25.48 -13.28
C ARG A 256 2.01 25.03 -13.44
N ILE A 257 2.70 25.51 -14.47
CA ILE A 257 4.09 25.16 -14.76
C ILE A 257 5.02 25.74 -13.69
N SER A 258 4.68 26.90 -13.11
CA SER A 258 5.43 27.57 -12.05
C SER A 258 5.05 27.15 -10.63
N ALA A 259 4.26 26.08 -10.45
CA ALA A 259 3.84 25.63 -9.13
C ALA A 259 5.05 25.27 -8.23
N THR A 260 5.10 25.87 -7.04
CA THR A 260 6.23 25.77 -6.10
C THR A 260 6.36 24.44 -5.37
N SER A 261 5.28 23.64 -5.31
CA SER A 261 5.30 22.34 -4.66
C SER A 261 4.39 21.33 -5.37
N LEU A 262 4.69 20.05 -5.19
CA LEU A 262 3.89 18.93 -5.72
C LEU A 262 2.42 19.00 -5.26
N ALA A 263 2.19 19.40 -4.01
CA ALA A 263 0.84 19.54 -3.46
C ALA A 263 0.08 20.68 -4.13
N SER A 264 0.74 21.84 -4.34
CA SER A 264 0.15 22.97 -5.06
C SER A 264 -0.16 22.60 -6.51
N PHE A 265 0.77 21.92 -7.19
CA PHE A 265 0.59 21.44 -8.57
C PHE A 265 -0.63 20.51 -8.70
N LYS A 266 -0.73 19.48 -7.85
CA LYS A 266 -1.88 18.56 -7.82
C LYS A 266 -3.21 19.29 -7.59
N ARG A 267 -3.23 20.29 -6.71
CA ARG A 267 -4.42 21.10 -6.41
C ARG A 267 -4.84 21.96 -7.61
N LEU A 268 -3.90 22.57 -8.31
CA LEU A 268 -4.17 23.37 -9.51
C LEU A 268 -4.71 22.51 -10.67
N LEU A 269 -4.23 21.27 -10.82
CA LEU A 269 -4.82 20.31 -11.75
C LEU A 269 -6.26 19.95 -11.37
N LYS A 270 -6.53 19.70 -10.07
CA LYS A 270 -7.85 19.32 -9.56
C LYS A 270 -8.91 20.42 -9.59
N LYS A 271 -8.54 21.69 -9.39
CA LYS A 271 -9.50 22.82 -9.38
C LYS A 271 -10.35 22.92 -10.64
N ASN A 272 -9.83 22.50 -11.78
CA ASN A 272 -10.55 22.53 -13.07
C ASN A 272 -11.47 21.33 -13.30
N LEU A 273 -11.47 20.34 -12.39
CA LEU A 273 -12.20 19.09 -12.55
C LEU A 273 -13.61 19.15 -11.93
N ASN A 274 -13.97 20.24 -11.24
CA ASN A 274 -15.29 20.46 -10.63
C ASN A 274 -15.84 19.25 -9.86
N LEU A 275 -14.97 18.56 -9.13
CA LEU A 275 -15.36 17.41 -8.32
C LEU A 275 -15.77 17.90 -6.94
N CYS A 276 -17.07 17.94 -6.70
CA CYS A 276 -17.58 18.09 -5.35
C CYS A 276 -17.65 16.69 -4.72
N SER A 277 -16.90 16.48 -3.62
CA SER A 277 -17.12 15.35 -2.73
C SER A 277 -18.53 15.49 -2.15
N LYS A 278 -19.51 14.83 -2.76
CA LYS A 278 -20.85 14.75 -2.19
C LYS A 278 -20.79 13.71 -1.07
N LYS A 279 -21.18 14.09 0.15
CA LYS A 279 -21.53 13.10 1.18
C LYS A 279 -22.69 12.27 0.61
N ILE A 280 -22.39 11.05 0.17
CA ILE A 280 -23.40 10.14 -0.37
C ILE A 280 -24.28 9.72 0.80
N TYR A 281 -25.47 10.32 0.91
CA TYR A 281 -26.44 9.93 1.92
C TYR A 281 -26.93 8.51 1.62
N SER A 282 -26.44 7.55 2.41
CA SER A 282 -26.86 6.15 2.38
C SER A 282 -27.70 5.81 3.62
N ARG A 283 -28.69 6.65 3.93
CA ARG A 283 -29.66 6.37 4.99
C ARG A 283 -30.63 5.25 4.55
N GLY A 284 -30.91 4.28 5.43
CA GLY A 284 -31.78 3.12 5.18
C GLY A 284 -31.04 1.79 4.89
N HIS A 285 -31.73 0.65 4.85
CA HIS A 285 -31.14 -0.69 4.68
C HIS A 285 -31.45 -1.26 3.30
N GLY A 286 -30.44 -1.39 2.44
CA GLY A 286 -30.54 -2.17 1.19
C GLY A 286 -31.44 -1.57 0.11
N TYR A 287 -32.76 -1.68 0.25
CA TYR A 287 -33.75 -1.26 -0.75
C TYR A 287 -33.94 0.26 -0.80
N GLU A 288 -34.01 0.94 0.35
CA GLU A 288 -34.16 2.40 0.39
C GLU A 288 -32.93 3.09 -0.20
N LYS A 289 -31.73 2.55 0.05
CA LYS A 289 -30.48 3.05 -0.55
C LYS A 289 -30.54 3.02 -2.08
N LYS A 290 -31.03 1.92 -2.66
CA LYS A 290 -31.18 1.78 -4.13
C LYS A 290 -32.16 2.81 -4.68
N ILE A 291 -33.30 3.05 -4.01
CA ILE A 291 -34.26 4.06 -4.45
C ILE A 291 -33.68 5.47 -4.35
N HIS A 292 -33.01 5.81 -3.25
CA HIS A 292 -32.37 7.11 -3.09
C HIS A 292 -31.33 7.38 -4.18
N THR A 293 -30.49 6.40 -4.50
CA THR A 293 -29.53 6.51 -5.61
C THR A 293 -30.25 6.73 -6.94
N ARG A 294 -31.33 5.98 -7.23
CA ARG A 294 -32.11 6.15 -8.46
C ARG A 294 -32.73 7.54 -8.57
N LEU A 295 -33.22 8.10 -7.46
CA LEU A 295 -33.74 9.47 -7.39
C LEU A 295 -32.65 10.49 -7.70
N ARG A 296 -31.48 10.41 -7.05
CA ARG A 296 -30.34 11.33 -7.30
C ARG A 296 -29.82 11.26 -8.74
N LEU A 297 -29.86 10.07 -9.35
CA LEU A 297 -29.47 9.86 -10.73
C LEU A 297 -30.56 10.23 -11.75
N GLY A 298 -31.77 10.59 -11.32
CA GLY A 298 -32.91 10.89 -12.21
C GLY A 298 -33.47 9.67 -12.94
N LEU A 299 -33.20 8.46 -12.43
CA LEU A 299 -33.57 7.17 -13.04
C LEU A 299 -34.57 6.40 -12.15
N SER A 300 -35.55 7.12 -11.60
CA SER A 300 -36.61 6.55 -10.77
C SER A 300 -37.94 6.54 -11.52
N ALA A 301 -38.88 5.70 -11.06
CA ALA A 301 -40.27 5.71 -11.54
C ALA A 301 -41.06 6.96 -11.10
N LEU A 302 -40.44 7.90 -10.38
CA LEU A 302 -41.10 9.10 -9.88
C LEU A 302 -41.72 9.91 -11.03
N ASN A 303 -41.04 10.06 -12.17
CA ASN A 303 -41.58 10.83 -13.29
C ASN A 303 -42.84 10.20 -13.89
N ASP A 304 -42.88 8.87 -14.03
CA ASP A 304 -44.07 8.12 -14.45
C ASP A 304 -45.21 8.27 -13.44
N HIS A 305 -44.90 8.23 -12.14
CA HIS A 305 -45.89 8.42 -11.08
C HIS A 305 -46.42 9.86 -11.03
N LEU A 306 -45.56 10.87 -11.21
CA LEU A 306 -45.96 12.28 -11.27
C LEU A 306 -46.87 12.52 -12.47
N TYR A 307 -46.51 11.97 -13.63
CA TYR A 307 -47.31 12.03 -14.86
C TYR A 307 -48.69 11.41 -14.64
N LYS A 308 -48.78 10.17 -14.12
CA LYS A 308 -50.05 9.49 -13.81
C LYS A 308 -50.95 10.27 -12.84
N ASN A 309 -50.38 11.15 -12.02
CA ASN A 309 -51.13 11.94 -11.03
C ASN A 309 -51.32 13.41 -11.44
N ASN A 310 -50.97 13.78 -12.68
CA ASN A 310 -51.03 15.15 -13.21
C ASN A 310 -50.27 16.16 -12.34
N LEU A 311 -49.08 15.77 -11.88
CA LEU A 311 -48.19 16.61 -11.07
C LEU A 311 -47.03 17.11 -11.93
N THR A 312 -46.90 18.43 -12.02
CA THR A 312 -45.79 19.10 -12.70
C THR A 312 -44.93 19.87 -11.72
N LEU A 313 -43.65 20.04 -12.05
CA LEU A 313 -42.73 20.83 -11.25
C LEU A 313 -43.13 22.31 -11.31
N ASN A 314 -43.41 22.92 -10.16
CA ASN A 314 -43.76 24.34 -10.13
C ASN A 314 -42.52 25.22 -9.90
N ARG A 315 -42.13 25.93 -10.95
CA ARG A 315 -41.01 26.88 -10.95
C ARG A 315 -41.33 28.25 -10.32
N PHE A 316 -42.60 28.53 -10.05
CA PHE A 316 -43.08 29.81 -9.51
C PHE A 316 -43.95 29.59 -8.27
N CYS A 317 -43.42 28.80 -7.33
CA CYS A 317 -44.08 28.53 -6.07
C CYS A 317 -44.02 29.77 -5.15
N ASN A 318 -45.19 30.36 -4.84
CA ASN A 318 -45.34 31.50 -3.91
C ASN A 318 -44.91 31.17 -2.47
N PHE A 319 -44.96 29.90 -2.07
CA PHE A 319 -44.45 29.41 -0.78
C PHE A 319 -42.92 29.42 -0.69
N CYS A 320 -42.22 29.45 -1.83
CA CYS A 320 -40.80 29.15 -1.95
C CYS A 320 -39.92 30.37 -2.28
N GLN A 321 -40.52 31.50 -2.68
CA GLN A 321 -39.85 32.73 -3.15
C GLN A 321 -38.71 32.50 -4.17
N ALA A 322 -38.86 31.53 -5.08
CA ALA A 322 -37.75 31.00 -5.88
C ALA A 322 -37.40 31.76 -7.17
N ALA A 323 -37.83 33.02 -7.31
CA ALA A 323 -37.81 33.73 -8.59
C ALA A 323 -36.39 34.02 -9.16
N THR A 324 -35.32 33.97 -8.36
CA THR A 324 -34.06 34.65 -8.75
C THR A 324 -32.77 33.81 -8.80
N LYS A 325 -32.73 32.51 -8.46
CA LYS A 325 -31.42 31.82 -8.32
C LYS A 325 -31.16 30.44 -8.94
N CYS A 326 -32.09 29.76 -9.62
CA CYS A 326 -31.73 28.51 -10.32
C CYS A 326 -32.79 28.04 -11.34
N PRO A 327 -32.40 27.39 -12.46
CA PRO A 327 -33.33 26.78 -13.40
C PRO A 327 -34.06 25.53 -12.86
N GLN A 328 -33.72 25.09 -11.64
CA GLN A 328 -34.40 24.05 -10.87
C GLN A 328 -34.77 24.64 -9.51
N VAL A 329 -36.07 24.75 -9.20
CA VAL A 329 -36.54 25.40 -7.98
C VAL A 329 -36.38 24.48 -6.78
N LYS A 330 -35.37 24.81 -5.96
CA LYS A 330 -35.15 24.24 -4.64
C LYS A 330 -35.84 25.13 -3.62
N CYS A 331 -36.77 24.57 -2.84
CA CYS A 331 -37.39 25.27 -1.71
C CYS A 331 -36.50 25.15 -0.46
N HIS A 332 -36.54 26.15 0.42
CA HIS A 332 -35.63 26.35 1.57
C HIS A 332 -35.66 25.23 2.65
N TYR A 333 -36.41 24.14 2.43
CA TYR A 333 -36.50 22.97 3.30
C TYR A 333 -36.71 21.65 2.51
N ASN A 334 -35.98 21.48 1.39
CA ASN A 334 -35.73 20.22 0.67
C ASN A 334 -36.98 19.47 0.10
N GLU A 335 -37.21 19.33 -1.22
CA GLU A 335 -36.37 19.68 -2.38
C GLU A 335 -37.15 20.10 -3.64
N TYR A 336 -38.47 19.89 -3.79
CA TYR A 336 -39.25 20.37 -4.96
C TYR A 336 -40.71 20.64 -4.60
N CYS A 337 -41.34 21.60 -5.29
CA CYS A 337 -42.77 21.88 -5.21
C CYS A 337 -43.48 21.42 -6.48
N TYR A 338 -44.61 20.73 -6.32
CA TYR A 338 -45.42 20.26 -7.43
C TYR A 338 -46.81 20.90 -7.39
N THR A 339 -47.41 21.07 -8.56
CA THR A 339 -48.77 21.61 -8.69
C THR A 339 -49.74 20.57 -9.23
N LYS A 340 -50.93 20.53 -8.63
CA LYS A 340 -52.12 19.86 -9.16
C LYS A 340 -53.27 20.84 -9.08
N THR A 341 -53.96 21.11 -10.20
CA THR A 341 -55.17 21.95 -10.24
C THR A 341 -55.02 23.27 -9.47
N GLY A 342 -53.95 24.04 -9.74
CA GLY A 342 -53.70 25.34 -9.10
C GLY A 342 -53.20 25.32 -7.65
N LYS A 343 -53.14 24.16 -6.98
CA LYS A 343 -52.63 24.04 -5.59
C LYS A 343 -51.19 23.55 -5.58
N CYS A 344 -50.33 24.19 -4.78
CA CYS A 344 -48.92 23.82 -4.59
C CYS A 344 -48.75 22.83 -3.42
N TYR A 345 -47.99 21.76 -3.63
CA TYR A 345 -47.69 20.76 -2.61
C TYR A 345 -46.17 20.57 -2.47
N PRO A 346 -45.60 20.68 -1.25
CA PRO A 346 -44.24 20.24 -0.98
C PRO A 346 -44.15 18.71 -0.99
N CYS A 347 -42.98 18.17 -1.36
CA CYS A 347 -42.76 16.73 -1.53
C CYS A 347 -43.19 15.89 -0.31
N LYS A 348 -43.01 16.41 0.92
CA LYS A 348 -43.45 15.80 2.19
C LYS A 348 -44.98 15.65 2.32
N LEU A 349 -45.77 16.59 1.80
CA LEU A 349 -47.24 16.54 1.82
C LEU A 349 -47.79 15.57 0.78
N ILE A 350 -47.16 15.51 -0.41
CA ILE A 350 -47.48 14.51 -1.43
C ILE A 350 -47.30 13.11 -0.85
N CYS A 351 -46.20 12.85 -0.14
CA CYS A 351 -45.95 11.53 0.44
C CYS A 351 -46.91 11.16 1.58
N LYS A 352 -47.39 12.12 2.37
CA LYS A 352 -48.37 11.88 3.46
C LYS A 352 -49.79 11.66 2.94
N GLN A 353 -50.21 12.38 1.90
CA GLN A 353 -51.59 12.37 1.42
C GLN A 353 -51.95 11.10 0.61
N TYR A 354 -50.96 10.46 -0.03
CA TYR A 354 -51.14 9.24 -0.83
C TYR A 354 -50.77 7.96 -0.07
N ARG A 355 -51.25 7.84 1.18
CA ARG A 355 -50.96 6.77 2.17
C ARG A 355 -51.30 5.34 1.72
N SER A 356 -51.88 5.13 0.52
CA SER A 356 -52.36 3.83 0.01
C SER A 356 -51.51 3.18 -1.10
N LYS A 357 -50.37 3.76 -1.52
CA LYS A 357 -49.46 3.11 -2.49
C LYS A 357 -48.01 3.13 -1.99
N THR A 358 -47.63 2.03 -1.36
CA THR A 358 -46.49 1.75 -0.47
C THR A 358 -45.08 2.00 -1.00
N TYR A 359 -44.87 2.32 -2.29
CA TYR A 359 -43.52 2.29 -2.88
C TYR A 359 -42.73 3.61 -2.79
N LEU A 360 -43.40 4.77 -2.84
CA LEU A 360 -42.77 6.09 -2.72
C LEU A 360 -42.72 6.60 -1.28
N TYR A 361 -43.56 6.04 -0.40
CA TYR A 361 -43.66 6.42 1.00
C TYR A 361 -42.32 6.20 1.71
N ASN A 362 -41.75 4.99 1.68
CA ASN A 362 -40.51 4.71 2.41
C ASN A 362 -39.28 5.45 1.85
N SER A 363 -39.27 5.74 0.54
CA SER A 363 -38.13 6.36 -0.14
C SER A 363 -38.14 7.89 -0.09
N CYS A 364 -39.30 8.54 -0.01
CA CYS A 364 -39.34 9.98 0.30
C CYS A 364 -39.33 10.23 1.81
N TYR A 365 -39.96 9.38 2.64
CA TYR A 365 -40.00 9.58 4.09
C TYR A 365 -38.59 9.44 4.72
N SER A 366 -37.78 8.50 4.23
CA SER A 366 -36.37 8.33 4.69
C SER A 366 -35.46 9.49 4.25
N TYR A 367 -35.73 10.10 3.09
CA TYR A 367 -34.95 11.23 2.57
C TYR A 367 -35.36 12.58 3.20
N TYR A 368 -36.65 12.81 3.46
CA TYR A 368 -37.18 14.14 3.85
C TYR A 368 -37.64 14.27 5.32
N CYS A 369 -37.94 13.18 6.05
CA CYS A 369 -38.49 13.28 7.41
C CYS A 369 -37.48 13.01 8.54
N ASN A 370 -36.44 12.19 8.34
CA ASN A 370 -35.44 11.86 9.38
C ASN A 370 -34.24 12.83 9.39
N GLY A 371 -34.41 14.05 8.86
CA GLY A 371 -33.41 15.10 8.84
C GLY A 371 -33.30 15.93 10.13
N HIS A 372 -34.26 15.84 11.05
CA HIS A 372 -34.32 16.67 12.26
C HIS A 372 -34.92 15.94 13.46
N TYR A 373 -34.21 14.94 13.97
CA TYR A 373 -34.30 14.54 15.38
C TYR A 373 -32.92 14.04 15.81
N GLY A 374 -32.14 14.94 16.43
CA GLY A 374 -30.81 14.65 16.94
C GLY A 374 -29.93 15.90 16.95
N GLY A 375 -29.99 16.66 18.05
CA GLY A 375 -29.28 17.92 18.28
C GLY A 375 -30.23 19.06 18.51
#